data_AF-A0A3B9VSX6-F1
#
_entry.id   AF-A0A3B9VSX6-F1
#
_cell.length_a   1.000
_cell.length_b   1.000
_cell.length_c   1.000
_cell.angle_alpha   90.00
_cell.angle_beta   90.00
_cell.angle_gamma   90.00
#
_symmetry.space_group_name_H-M   'P 1'
#
loop_
_entity.id
_entity.type
_entity.pdbx_description
1 polymer ?
#
loop_
_entity_poly.entity_id
_entity_poly.type
_entity_poly.pdbx_seq_one_letter_code
_entity_poly.pdbx_strand_id
1 'polypeptide(L)'
;MIPQRLEKLRGLMAQRGIDAYVIPTSDFHESEYVGDYFKARKYMSGFTGSAGTLVVTPKEACLWTDGRYFIQAANQLKDTTVTLMKMGEEGTPEIEDYLYDAIPAGGKLGFDGRVITAALGRAFTEKLADKKVALSTSEDLVGMIWEDRPALSAEPAFLLDEKYAGKSVAQKLSELREKMKTNGCTAHIITTLDDIAWLFNIRGNDVACNPVVLSYAVVEMEKAHLFVNPVCLNEEIRAQMAADGVEIHGYDEMIPFVKAMAADEVVLMDPQKVNYEIDSSIQGRKVEKANPTQLAKAIKNPVELENIRNAHIKDGVAFTKFMYWLKTNVGKIPMTEISASDYLLARRAEQEGFIEPSFETISAYKANAAMMHYSATEESNAVLEPEG
;
A
#
# COMPACT_ATOMS: atom_id res chain seq x y z
N MET A 1 -20.93 -15.01 -9.58
CA MET A 1 -20.65 -13.88 -8.65
C MET A 1 -19.89 -12.76 -9.35
N ILE A 2 -18.71 -13.00 -9.94
CA ILE A 2 -17.93 -11.96 -10.64
C ILE A 2 -18.69 -11.27 -11.81
N PRO A 3 -19.40 -11.97 -12.72
CA PRO A 3 -20.14 -11.31 -13.79
C PRO A 3 -21.20 -10.31 -13.31
N GLN A 4 -21.90 -10.63 -12.21
CA GLN A 4 -22.92 -9.75 -11.61
C GLN A 4 -22.29 -8.48 -11.01
N ARG A 5 -21.10 -8.58 -10.41
CA ARG A 5 -20.36 -7.41 -9.90
C ARG A 5 -19.95 -6.49 -11.05
N LEU A 6 -19.43 -7.06 -12.15
CA LEU A 6 -19.09 -6.31 -13.36
C LEU A 6 -20.32 -5.61 -13.98
N GLU A 7 -21.48 -6.28 -13.99
CA GLU A 7 -22.73 -5.69 -14.45
C GLU A 7 -23.17 -4.51 -13.57
N LYS A 8 -23.15 -4.65 -12.24
CA LYS A 8 -23.44 -3.54 -11.31
C LYS A 8 -22.49 -2.35 -11.53
N LEU A 9 -21.18 -2.60 -11.67
CA LEU A 9 -20.20 -1.54 -11.94
C LEU A 9 -20.47 -0.84 -13.28
N ARG A 10 -20.73 -1.60 -14.35
CA ARG A 10 -21.09 -1.05 -15.67
C ARG A 10 -22.36 -0.20 -15.61
N GLY A 11 -23.33 -0.57 -14.78
CA GLY A 11 -24.50 0.26 -14.50
C GLY A 11 -24.14 1.63 -13.93
N LEU A 12 -23.25 1.67 -12.92
CA LEU A 12 -22.75 2.93 -12.35
C LEU A 12 -21.90 3.74 -13.35
N MET A 13 -21.09 3.06 -14.17
CA MET A 13 -20.32 3.68 -15.25
C MET A 13 -21.25 4.34 -16.27
N ALA A 14 -22.29 3.64 -16.73
CA ALA A 14 -23.25 4.17 -17.70
C ALA A 14 -23.98 5.42 -17.19
N GLN A 15 -24.38 5.43 -15.90
CA GLN A 15 -25.01 6.60 -15.26
C GLN A 15 -24.09 7.85 -15.26
N ARG A 16 -22.77 7.63 -15.24
CA ARG A 16 -21.75 8.69 -15.23
C ARG A 16 -21.13 8.95 -16.61
N GLY A 17 -21.54 8.19 -17.62
CA GLY A 17 -20.94 8.22 -18.95
C GLY A 17 -19.44 7.89 -18.93
N ILE A 18 -19.03 6.89 -18.16
CA ILE A 18 -17.65 6.39 -18.06
C ILE A 18 -17.46 5.24 -19.07
N ASP A 19 -16.44 5.37 -19.93
CA ASP A 19 -16.12 4.40 -21.00
C ASP A 19 -15.09 3.36 -20.58
N ALA A 20 -14.26 3.67 -19.58
CA ALA A 20 -13.35 2.73 -18.95
C ALA A 20 -13.17 3.08 -17.47
N TYR A 21 -13.09 2.06 -16.60
CA TYR A 21 -12.85 2.23 -15.17
C TYR A 21 -11.63 1.40 -14.73
N VAL A 22 -10.66 2.05 -14.08
CA VAL A 22 -9.39 1.44 -13.66
C VAL A 22 -9.43 1.13 -12.16
N ILE A 23 -9.05 -0.10 -11.80
CA ILE A 23 -9.05 -0.62 -10.43
C ILE A 23 -7.68 -1.27 -10.17
N PRO A 24 -6.71 -0.53 -9.61
CA PRO A 24 -5.38 -1.04 -9.33
C PRO A 24 -5.37 -1.93 -8.07
N THR A 25 -4.21 -2.49 -7.77
CA THR A 25 -3.87 -2.97 -6.43
C THR A 25 -3.13 -1.85 -5.72
N SER A 26 -3.86 -1.01 -5.01
CA SER A 26 -3.29 0.07 -4.21
C SER A 26 -4.27 0.44 -3.10
N ASP A 27 -3.77 1.19 -2.12
CA ASP A 27 -4.55 1.85 -1.09
C ASP A 27 -4.41 3.38 -1.25
N PHE A 28 -4.80 4.16 -0.25
CA PHE A 28 -4.69 5.61 -0.36
C PHE A 28 -3.26 6.17 -0.18
N HIS A 29 -2.29 5.30 0.07
CA HIS A 29 -0.94 5.61 0.54
C HIS A 29 0.17 4.97 -0.30
N GLU A 30 -0.19 4.26 -1.37
CA GLU A 30 0.72 3.48 -2.21
C GLU A 30 1.50 2.41 -1.42
N SER A 31 0.78 1.70 -0.55
CA SER A 31 1.32 0.58 0.23
C SER A 31 1.53 -0.67 -0.63
N GLU A 32 2.59 -1.42 -0.33
CA GLU A 32 2.86 -2.72 -0.97
C GLU A 32 1.83 -3.79 -0.56
N TYR A 33 1.57 -3.89 0.74
CA TYR A 33 0.49 -4.70 1.29
C TYR A 33 -0.71 -3.81 1.58
N VAL A 34 -1.89 -4.24 1.14
CA VAL A 34 -3.12 -3.46 1.32
C VAL A 34 -4.08 -4.20 2.24
N GLY A 35 -4.70 -3.46 3.16
CA GLY A 35 -5.76 -3.98 4.03
C GLY A 35 -6.98 -4.47 3.25
N ASP A 36 -7.82 -5.31 3.86
CA ASP A 36 -8.94 -5.95 3.16
C ASP A 36 -9.95 -4.94 2.59
N TYR A 37 -10.11 -3.78 3.23
CA TYR A 37 -10.90 -2.65 2.71
C TYR A 37 -10.49 -2.23 1.29
N PHE A 38 -9.19 -2.30 0.97
CA PHE A 38 -8.61 -1.83 -0.29
C PHE A 38 -8.55 -2.91 -1.37
N LYS A 39 -8.97 -4.15 -1.07
CA LYS A 39 -8.92 -5.29 -2.02
C LYS A 39 -10.02 -5.25 -3.09
N ALA A 40 -10.31 -4.07 -3.63
CA ALA A 40 -11.34 -3.82 -4.65
C ALA A 40 -11.11 -4.64 -5.94
N ARG A 41 -9.86 -4.73 -6.42
CA ARG A 41 -9.51 -5.58 -7.57
C ARG A 41 -9.80 -7.06 -7.29
N LYS A 42 -9.45 -7.58 -6.10
CA LYS A 42 -9.79 -8.96 -5.68
C LYS A 42 -11.31 -9.16 -5.63
N TYR A 43 -12.05 -8.21 -5.05
CA TYR A 43 -13.52 -8.25 -5.03
C TYR A 43 -14.11 -8.31 -6.44
N MET A 44 -13.59 -7.50 -7.37
CA MET A 44 -14.13 -7.39 -8.73
C MET A 44 -13.69 -8.49 -9.70
N SER A 45 -12.52 -9.10 -9.50
CA SER A 45 -11.97 -10.12 -10.43
C SER A 45 -11.90 -11.53 -9.85
N GLY A 46 -11.87 -11.68 -8.52
CA GLY A 46 -11.54 -12.93 -7.84
C GLY A 46 -10.03 -13.20 -7.74
N PHE A 47 -9.19 -12.42 -8.43
CA PHE A 47 -7.74 -12.61 -8.41
C PHE A 47 -7.10 -12.12 -7.10
N THR A 48 -6.31 -12.99 -6.47
CA THR A 48 -5.76 -12.79 -5.12
C THR A 48 -4.27 -12.48 -5.08
N GLY A 49 -3.56 -12.39 -6.21
CA GLY A 49 -2.14 -12.02 -6.23
C GLY A 49 -1.91 -10.60 -5.71
N SER A 50 -0.69 -10.27 -5.29
CA SER A 50 -0.41 -8.95 -4.70
C SER A 50 -0.22 -7.83 -5.72
N ALA A 51 -0.09 -8.14 -7.02
CA ALA A 51 0.08 -7.14 -8.07
C ALA A 51 -0.90 -7.35 -9.23
N GLY A 52 -1.55 -6.27 -9.65
CA GLY A 52 -2.34 -6.25 -10.88
C GLY A 52 -3.33 -5.11 -10.97
N THR A 53 -3.80 -4.84 -12.18
CA THR A 53 -4.75 -3.76 -12.48
C THR A 53 -5.88 -4.31 -13.31
N LEU A 54 -7.11 -4.13 -12.83
CA LEU A 54 -8.32 -4.47 -13.56
C LEU A 54 -8.84 -3.22 -14.28
N VAL A 55 -9.04 -3.33 -15.59
CA VAL A 55 -9.73 -2.32 -16.40
C VAL A 55 -11.08 -2.88 -16.83
N VAL A 56 -12.15 -2.15 -16.57
CA VAL A 56 -13.51 -2.52 -16.97
C VAL A 56 -14.04 -1.52 -17.98
N THR A 57 -14.52 -2.02 -19.11
CA THR A 57 -15.22 -1.22 -20.14
C THR A 57 -16.69 -1.64 -20.20
N PRO A 58 -17.55 -0.94 -20.97
CA PRO A 58 -18.92 -1.40 -21.22
C PRO A 58 -19.03 -2.81 -21.80
N LYS A 59 -17.97 -3.30 -22.47
CA LYS A 59 -18.00 -4.56 -23.22
C LYS A 59 -17.22 -5.68 -22.54
N GLU A 60 -16.06 -5.38 -21.97
CA GLU A 60 -15.14 -6.39 -21.44
C GLU A 60 -14.50 -5.95 -20.12
N ALA A 61 -13.74 -6.86 -19.52
CA ALA A 61 -12.95 -6.62 -18.33
C ALA A 61 -11.62 -7.36 -18.49
N CYS A 62 -10.52 -6.65 -18.29
CA CYS A 62 -9.18 -7.15 -18.52
C CYS A 62 -8.32 -6.94 -17.28
N LEU A 63 -7.56 -7.95 -16.86
CA LEU A 63 -6.68 -7.90 -15.70
C LEU A 63 -5.22 -8.03 -16.14
N TRP A 64 -4.44 -6.98 -15.93
CA TRP A 64 -2.99 -6.99 -16.09
C TRP A 64 -2.32 -7.46 -14.81
N THR A 65 -1.35 -8.35 -14.94
CA THR A 65 -0.45 -8.75 -13.86
C THR A 65 0.89 -9.20 -14.45
N ASP A 66 1.91 -9.32 -13.62
CA ASP A 66 3.25 -9.71 -14.03
C ASP A 66 3.49 -11.24 -13.96
N GLY A 67 4.66 -11.67 -14.43
CA GLY A 67 5.03 -13.07 -14.59
C GLY A 67 4.96 -13.92 -13.32
N ARG A 68 5.04 -13.31 -12.13
CA ARG A 68 4.86 -14.03 -10.85
C ARG A 68 3.48 -14.67 -10.73
N TYR A 69 2.48 -14.11 -11.41
CA TYR A 69 1.07 -14.44 -11.20
C TYR A 69 0.37 -15.07 -12.40
N PHE A 70 1.04 -15.31 -13.53
CA PHE A 70 0.36 -15.82 -14.74
C PHE A 70 -0.41 -17.12 -14.51
N ILE A 71 0.21 -18.09 -13.82
CA ILE A 71 -0.42 -19.39 -13.52
C ILE A 71 -1.58 -19.21 -12.55
N GLN A 72 -1.37 -18.44 -11.47
CA GLN A 72 -2.40 -18.15 -10.47
C GLN A 72 -3.60 -17.43 -11.10
N ALA A 73 -3.35 -16.37 -11.88
CA ALA A 73 -4.39 -15.59 -12.52
C ALA A 73 -5.16 -16.43 -13.55
N ALA A 74 -4.49 -17.24 -14.37
CA ALA A 74 -5.16 -18.13 -15.31
C ALA A 74 -6.12 -19.10 -14.60
N ASN A 75 -5.72 -19.65 -13.45
CA ASN A 75 -6.55 -20.55 -12.67
C ASN A 75 -7.72 -19.83 -11.98
N GLN A 76 -7.46 -18.68 -11.35
CA GLN A 76 -8.48 -17.93 -10.60
C GLN A 76 -9.51 -17.22 -11.50
N LEU A 77 -9.13 -16.88 -12.73
CA LEU A 77 -10.00 -16.20 -13.69
C LEU A 77 -10.76 -17.16 -14.61
N LYS A 78 -10.43 -18.45 -14.62
CA LYS A 78 -10.94 -19.46 -15.58
C LYS A 78 -12.46 -19.47 -15.74
N ASP A 79 -13.19 -19.34 -14.63
CA ASP A 79 -14.66 -19.38 -14.60
C ASP A 79 -15.28 -17.96 -14.48
N THR A 80 -14.50 -16.94 -14.83
CA THR A 80 -14.92 -15.53 -14.84
C THR A 80 -15.02 -15.01 -16.29
N THR A 81 -15.53 -13.80 -16.45
CA THR A 81 -15.53 -13.07 -17.73
C THR A 81 -14.37 -12.07 -17.84
N VAL A 82 -13.34 -12.22 -17.01
CA VAL A 82 -12.17 -11.33 -16.98
C VAL A 82 -11.06 -11.95 -17.81
N THR A 83 -10.57 -11.21 -18.80
CA THR A 83 -9.46 -11.63 -19.66
C THR A 83 -8.13 -11.35 -18.96
N LEU A 84 -7.25 -12.34 -18.87
CA LEU A 84 -5.89 -12.16 -18.37
C LEU A 84 -5.01 -11.48 -19.42
N MET A 85 -4.38 -10.38 -19.05
CA MET A 85 -3.38 -9.64 -19.84
C MET A 85 -2.00 -9.85 -19.19
N LYS A 86 -1.10 -10.54 -19.90
CA LYS A 86 0.20 -10.94 -19.35
C LYS A 86 1.26 -9.85 -19.60
N MET A 87 1.55 -9.03 -18.60
CA MET A 87 2.48 -7.90 -18.75
C MET A 87 3.86 -8.37 -19.24
N GLY A 88 4.44 -7.63 -20.20
CA GLY A 88 5.76 -7.94 -20.76
C GLY A 88 5.80 -9.07 -21.80
N GLU A 89 4.69 -9.76 -22.05
CA GLU A 89 4.59 -10.75 -23.14
C GLU A 89 4.28 -10.07 -24.48
N GLU A 90 4.84 -10.60 -25.56
CA GLU A 90 4.59 -10.10 -26.92
C GLU A 90 3.09 -10.12 -27.25
N GLY A 91 2.58 -9.01 -27.78
CA GLY A 91 1.17 -8.85 -28.14
C GLY A 91 0.23 -8.44 -27.01
N THR A 92 0.71 -8.33 -25.75
CA THR A 92 -0.07 -7.73 -24.67
C THR A 92 0.15 -6.21 -24.67
N PRO A 93 -0.89 -5.37 -24.89
CA PRO A 93 -0.74 -3.93 -24.82
C PRO A 93 -0.49 -3.48 -23.38
N GLU A 94 0.26 -2.39 -23.22
CA GLU A 94 0.31 -1.67 -21.96
C GLU A 94 -1.07 -1.08 -21.63
N ILE A 95 -1.32 -0.80 -20.35
CA ILE A 95 -2.64 -0.33 -19.88
C ILE A 95 -3.01 0.98 -20.57
N GLU A 96 -2.06 1.90 -20.71
CA GLU A 96 -2.22 3.21 -21.34
C GLU A 96 -2.59 3.09 -22.82
N ASP A 97 -2.01 2.12 -23.54
CA ASP A 97 -2.34 1.85 -24.95
C ASP A 97 -3.73 1.24 -25.07
N TYR A 98 -4.07 0.29 -24.20
CA TYR A 98 -5.41 -0.29 -24.17
C TYR A 98 -6.48 0.77 -23.85
N LEU A 99 -6.23 1.64 -22.87
CA LEU A 99 -7.13 2.75 -22.54
C LEU A 99 -7.27 3.73 -23.70
N TYR A 100 -6.17 4.02 -24.41
CA TYR A 100 -6.22 4.82 -25.62
C TYR A 100 -7.19 4.19 -26.61
N ASP A 101 -7.01 2.92 -26.98
CA ASP A 101 -7.85 2.27 -27.99
C ASP A 101 -9.31 2.09 -27.55
N ALA A 102 -9.55 1.75 -26.29
CA ALA A 102 -10.87 1.46 -25.75
C ALA A 102 -11.77 2.69 -25.63
N ILE A 103 -11.20 3.87 -25.33
CA ILE A 103 -11.97 5.08 -25.06
C ILE A 103 -12.19 5.88 -26.35
N PRO A 104 -13.45 6.24 -26.68
CA PRO A 104 -13.74 7.07 -27.86
C PRO A 104 -13.26 8.52 -27.66
N ALA A 105 -13.12 9.26 -28.76
CA ALA A 105 -12.85 10.69 -28.70
C ALA A 105 -14.00 11.43 -27.97
N GLY A 106 -13.66 12.27 -26.99
CA GLY A 106 -14.60 12.93 -26.09
C GLY A 106 -15.19 12.02 -25.00
N GLY A 107 -14.69 10.78 -24.89
CA GLY A 107 -15.11 9.83 -23.86
C GLY A 107 -14.60 10.19 -22.46
N LYS A 108 -14.77 9.25 -21.52
CA LYS A 108 -14.43 9.46 -20.11
C LYS A 108 -13.75 8.25 -19.46
N LEU A 109 -12.62 8.49 -18.81
CA LEU A 109 -11.92 7.53 -17.96
C LEU A 109 -12.31 7.74 -16.50
N GLY A 110 -12.64 6.68 -15.78
CA GLY A 110 -12.92 6.71 -14.35
C GLY A 110 -11.92 5.91 -13.52
N PHE A 111 -11.66 6.37 -12.31
CA PHE A 111 -10.92 5.66 -11.26
C PHE A 111 -11.19 6.34 -9.91
N ASP A 112 -10.90 5.70 -8.79
CA ASP A 112 -10.84 6.42 -7.51
C ASP A 112 -9.48 7.13 -7.41
N GLY A 113 -9.50 8.47 -7.40
CA GLY A 113 -8.32 9.33 -7.39
C GLY A 113 -7.47 9.16 -6.13
N ARG A 114 -7.99 8.52 -5.09
CA ARG A 114 -7.23 8.22 -3.87
C ARG A 114 -6.32 7.01 -4.02
N VAL A 115 -6.60 6.08 -4.93
CA VAL A 115 -5.78 4.85 -5.15
C VAL A 115 -4.91 4.90 -6.41
N ILE A 116 -4.80 6.07 -7.04
CA ILE A 116 -3.96 6.30 -8.20
C ILE A 116 -2.98 7.42 -7.84
N THR A 117 -1.69 7.21 -8.07
CA THR A 117 -0.68 8.24 -7.84
C THR A 117 -0.87 9.42 -8.78
N ALA A 118 -0.43 10.61 -8.37
CA ALA A 118 -0.48 11.80 -9.19
C ALA A 118 0.22 11.59 -10.55
N ALA A 119 1.40 10.96 -10.53
CA ALA A 119 2.14 10.62 -11.73
C ALA A 119 1.33 9.73 -12.69
N LEU A 120 0.71 8.66 -12.20
CA LEU A 120 -0.06 7.74 -13.04
C LEU A 120 -1.33 8.40 -13.60
N GLY A 121 -2.07 9.13 -12.77
CA GLY A 121 -3.27 9.85 -13.23
C GLY A 121 -2.96 10.92 -14.29
N ARG A 122 -1.82 11.62 -14.16
CA ARG A 122 -1.33 12.56 -15.18
C ARG A 122 -0.85 11.85 -16.44
N ALA A 123 -0.16 10.71 -16.32
CA ALA A 123 0.24 9.90 -17.48
C ALA A 123 -0.98 9.44 -18.31
N PHE A 124 -2.07 9.03 -17.65
CA PHE A 124 -3.34 8.77 -18.35
C PHE A 124 -3.89 10.01 -19.05
N THR A 125 -3.86 11.17 -18.38
CA THR A 125 -4.32 12.45 -18.96
C THR A 125 -3.52 12.80 -20.22
N GLU A 126 -2.19 12.70 -20.15
CA GLU A 126 -1.28 13.00 -21.25
C GLU A 126 -1.48 12.04 -22.42
N LYS A 127 -1.59 10.73 -22.15
CA LYS A 127 -1.80 9.70 -23.17
C LYS A 127 -3.10 9.92 -23.96
N LEU A 128 -4.15 10.39 -23.28
CA LEU A 128 -5.50 10.51 -23.83
C LEU A 128 -5.86 11.94 -24.28
N ALA A 129 -4.90 12.86 -24.27
CA ALA A 129 -5.13 14.28 -24.49
C ALA A 129 -5.66 14.62 -25.90
N ASP A 130 -5.16 13.95 -26.94
CA ASP A 130 -5.59 14.11 -28.35
C ASP A 130 -7.04 13.66 -28.58
N LYS A 131 -7.48 12.65 -27.83
CA LYS A 131 -8.86 12.18 -27.79
C LYS A 131 -9.77 13.07 -26.93
N LYS A 132 -9.24 14.06 -26.21
CA LYS A 132 -10.00 14.95 -25.31
C LYS A 132 -10.83 14.16 -24.29
N VAL A 133 -10.26 13.09 -23.73
CA VAL A 133 -10.92 12.26 -22.73
C VAL A 133 -11.06 13.04 -21.42
N ALA A 134 -12.25 13.01 -20.83
CA ALA A 134 -12.49 13.56 -19.50
C ALA A 134 -12.13 12.53 -18.40
N LEU A 135 -11.76 13.01 -17.21
CA LEU A 135 -11.53 12.15 -16.06
C LEU A 135 -12.69 12.21 -15.05
N SER A 136 -13.00 11.07 -14.43
CA SER A 136 -13.95 10.92 -13.34
C SER A 136 -13.26 10.28 -12.15
N THR A 137 -12.70 11.11 -11.26
CA THR A 137 -11.73 10.66 -10.24
C THR A 137 -12.23 10.71 -8.80
N SER A 138 -13.38 11.33 -8.54
CA SER A 138 -13.80 11.69 -7.17
C SER A 138 -14.60 10.60 -6.45
N GLU A 139 -14.95 9.49 -7.12
CA GLU A 139 -15.88 8.48 -6.60
C GLU A 139 -15.29 7.09 -6.66
N ASP A 140 -15.43 6.34 -5.57
CA ASP A 140 -15.18 4.90 -5.52
C ASP A 140 -16.42 4.12 -5.96
N LEU A 141 -16.52 3.84 -7.25
CA LEU A 141 -17.67 3.09 -7.79
C LEU A 141 -17.71 1.63 -7.32
N VAL A 142 -16.55 1.04 -6.98
CA VAL A 142 -16.51 -0.33 -6.46
C VAL A 142 -17.05 -0.36 -5.03
N GLY A 143 -16.67 0.63 -4.22
CA GLY A 143 -17.18 0.81 -2.87
C GLY A 143 -18.71 0.94 -2.82
N MET A 144 -19.35 1.55 -3.81
CA MET A 144 -20.81 1.69 -3.89
C MET A 144 -21.56 0.36 -4.09
N ILE A 145 -20.91 -0.66 -4.65
CA ILE A 145 -21.51 -1.97 -4.93
C ILE A 145 -21.03 -3.07 -3.99
N TRP A 146 -20.01 -2.79 -3.17
CA TRP A 146 -19.42 -3.73 -2.22
C TRP A 146 -20.17 -3.69 -0.89
N GLU A 147 -21.33 -4.36 -0.87
CA GLU A 147 -22.28 -4.37 0.27
C GLU A 147 -21.65 -4.86 1.59
N ASP A 148 -20.76 -5.85 1.52
CA ASP A 148 -20.05 -6.47 2.65
C ASP A 148 -18.58 -6.02 2.75
N ARG A 149 -18.28 -4.78 2.37
CA ARG A 149 -16.91 -4.26 2.42
C ARG A 149 -16.37 -4.28 3.86
N PRO A 150 -15.18 -4.86 4.10
CA PRO A 150 -14.51 -4.78 5.39
C PRO A 150 -14.33 -3.34 5.82
N ALA A 151 -14.37 -3.07 7.13
CA ALA A 151 -14.12 -1.72 7.65
C ALA A 151 -12.68 -1.28 7.34
N LEU A 152 -12.48 0.03 7.21
CA LEU A 152 -11.14 0.60 7.19
C LEU A 152 -10.49 0.35 8.55
N SER A 153 -9.23 -0.08 8.54
CA SER A 153 -8.50 -0.39 9.77
C SER A 153 -8.36 0.84 10.66
N ALA A 154 -8.41 0.63 11.97
CA ALA A 154 -8.23 1.66 12.97
C ALA A 154 -7.66 1.05 14.25
N GLU A 155 -6.59 0.28 14.11
CA GLU A 155 -5.93 -0.42 15.21
C GLU A 155 -5.26 0.58 16.16
N PRO A 156 -5.12 0.24 17.46
CA PRO A 156 -4.43 1.10 18.41
C PRO A 156 -2.98 1.39 18.00
N ALA A 157 -2.61 2.67 18.02
CA ALA A 157 -1.24 3.10 17.79
C ALA A 157 -0.42 3.07 19.09
N PHE A 158 0.91 3.08 18.94
CA PHE A 158 1.86 3.21 20.06
C PHE A 158 3.05 4.09 19.68
N LEU A 159 3.67 4.72 20.69
CA LEU A 159 4.88 5.52 20.51
C LEU A 159 6.11 4.62 20.45
N LEU A 160 7.02 4.95 19.52
CA LEU A 160 8.35 4.36 19.43
C LEU A 160 9.33 5.22 20.23
N ASP A 161 9.79 4.69 21.35
CA ASP A 161 10.78 5.32 22.23
C ASP A 161 12.07 5.70 21.47
N GLU A 162 12.65 6.85 21.82
CA GLU A 162 13.93 7.34 21.26
C GLU A 162 15.09 6.37 21.47
N LYS A 163 15.05 5.48 22.48
CA LYS A 163 16.05 4.42 22.62
C LYS A 163 16.06 3.44 21.42
N TYR A 164 14.97 3.39 20.65
CA TYR A 164 14.87 2.64 19.40
C TYR A 164 15.08 3.55 18.18
N ALA A 165 14.47 4.73 18.18
CA ALA A 165 14.47 5.63 17.02
C ALA A 165 15.76 6.47 16.87
N GLY A 166 16.48 6.73 17.97
CA GLY A 166 17.70 7.55 18.02
C GLY A 166 17.52 9.05 17.82
N LYS A 167 16.29 9.50 17.48
CA LYS A 167 15.94 10.91 17.26
C LYS A 167 14.50 11.18 17.69
N SER A 168 14.28 12.35 18.26
CA SER A 168 12.95 12.85 18.60
C SER A 168 12.16 13.30 17.36
N VAL A 169 10.83 13.43 17.51
CA VAL A 169 9.95 13.98 16.47
C VAL A 169 10.34 15.42 16.13
N ALA A 170 10.55 16.26 17.16
CA ALA A 170 11.00 17.64 16.98
C ALA A 170 12.30 17.76 16.17
N GLN A 171 13.28 16.88 16.40
CA GLN A 171 14.53 16.85 15.61
C GLN A 171 14.27 16.51 14.14
N LYS A 172 13.44 15.49 13.88
CA LYS A 172 13.10 15.07 12.51
C LYS A 172 12.32 16.14 11.75
N LEU A 173 11.35 16.79 12.39
CA LEU A 173 10.60 17.92 11.82
C LEU A 173 11.52 19.11 11.51
N SER A 174 12.47 19.43 12.40
CA SER A 174 13.46 20.48 12.16
C SER A 174 14.33 20.18 10.92
N GLU A 175 14.87 18.97 10.83
CA GLU A 175 15.67 18.54 9.67
C GLU A 175 14.86 18.56 8.36
N LEU A 176 13.59 18.15 8.40
CA LEU A 176 12.68 18.21 7.26
C LEU A 176 12.41 19.65 6.81
N ARG A 177 12.16 20.56 7.76
CA ARG A 177 11.94 21.99 7.47
C ARG A 177 13.16 22.64 6.84
N GLU A 178 14.38 22.26 7.21
CA GLU A 178 15.59 22.74 6.51
C GLU A 178 15.65 22.28 5.04
N LYS A 179 15.17 21.06 4.75
CA LYS A 179 15.01 20.60 3.36
C LYS A 179 13.91 21.37 2.64
N MET A 180 12.79 21.68 3.30
CA MET A 180 11.73 22.53 2.72
C MET A 180 12.26 23.93 2.36
N LYS A 181 12.98 24.59 3.29
CA LYS A 181 13.64 25.89 3.06
C LYS A 181 14.57 25.87 1.86
N THR A 182 15.41 24.84 1.77
CA THR A 182 16.36 24.67 0.64
C THR A 182 15.63 24.55 -0.71
N ASN A 183 14.41 24.00 -0.70
CA ASN A 183 13.56 23.88 -1.89
C ASN A 183 12.61 25.07 -2.08
N GLY A 184 12.66 26.10 -1.24
CA GLY A 184 11.76 27.26 -1.28
C GLY A 184 10.30 26.89 -1.03
N CYS A 185 10.03 25.82 -0.27
CA CYS A 185 8.70 25.31 0.03
C CYS A 185 8.22 25.80 1.39
N THR A 186 6.94 26.06 1.52
CA THR A 186 6.27 26.50 2.77
C THR A 186 5.49 25.36 3.42
N ALA A 187 5.07 24.37 2.64
CA ALA A 187 4.39 23.17 3.10
C ALA A 187 4.95 21.91 2.42
N HIS A 188 4.81 20.75 3.07
CA HIS A 188 5.12 19.45 2.51
C HIS A 188 4.01 18.45 2.81
N ILE A 189 3.49 17.78 1.77
CA ILE A 189 2.49 16.72 1.90
C ILE A 189 3.18 15.36 1.86
N ILE A 190 2.86 14.51 2.84
CA ILE A 190 3.35 13.13 2.96
C ILE A 190 2.15 12.19 3.03
N THR A 191 2.13 11.18 2.15
CA THR A 191 1.08 10.17 2.07
C THR A 191 1.56 8.77 2.42
N THR A 192 2.87 8.51 2.38
CA THR A 192 3.45 7.19 2.63
C THR A 192 3.48 6.87 4.13
N LEU A 193 2.89 5.74 4.51
CA LEU A 193 2.66 5.37 5.90
C LEU A 193 3.97 5.17 6.69
N ASP A 194 4.99 4.62 6.05
CA ASP A 194 6.31 4.37 6.66
C ASP A 194 7.10 5.67 6.90
N ASP A 195 6.96 6.65 6.02
CA ASP A 195 7.51 8.00 6.20
C ASP A 195 6.83 8.72 7.38
N ILE A 196 5.50 8.63 7.48
CA ILE A 196 4.72 9.25 8.57
C ILE A 196 5.05 8.58 9.90
N ALA A 197 5.04 7.24 9.94
CA ALA A 197 5.43 6.47 11.12
C ALA A 197 6.85 6.83 11.58
N TRP A 198 7.81 6.95 10.66
CA TRP A 198 9.18 7.35 10.98
C TRP A 198 9.26 8.79 11.47
N LEU A 199 8.57 9.74 10.84
CA LEU A 199 8.63 11.17 11.17
C LEU A 199 8.10 11.44 12.58
N PHE A 200 6.97 10.84 12.94
CA PHE A 200 6.27 11.06 14.22
C PHE A 200 6.58 10.04 15.30
N ASN A 201 7.53 9.13 15.09
CA ASN A 201 7.85 8.04 16.03
C ASN A 201 6.58 7.30 16.52
N ILE A 202 5.63 7.07 15.61
CA ILE A 202 4.38 6.35 15.89
C ILE A 202 4.37 5.06 15.09
N ARG A 203 3.81 4.00 15.66
CA ARG A 203 3.63 2.69 15.03
C ARG A 203 2.21 2.20 15.26
N GLY A 204 1.76 1.27 14.45
CA GLY A 204 0.41 0.70 14.51
C GLY A 204 0.39 -0.71 13.93
N ASN A 205 -0.80 -1.18 13.60
CA ASN A 205 -1.02 -2.51 13.04
C ASN A 205 -2.11 -2.50 11.94
N ASP A 206 -2.26 -1.36 11.24
CA ASP A 206 -3.34 -1.22 10.25
C ASP A 206 -3.07 -1.99 8.95
N VAL A 207 -1.81 -2.31 8.69
CA VAL A 207 -1.36 -3.08 7.52
C VAL A 207 -0.58 -4.28 8.04
N ALA A 208 -1.04 -5.49 7.71
CA ALA A 208 -0.37 -6.70 8.15
C ALA A 208 1.12 -6.68 7.76
N CYS A 209 1.98 -7.16 8.66
CA CYS A 209 3.44 -7.21 8.48
C CYS A 209 4.15 -5.84 8.40
N ASN A 210 3.42 -4.75 8.54
CA ASN A 210 3.91 -3.40 8.38
C ASN A 210 3.41 -2.56 9.57
N PRO A 211 4.26 -2.23 10.57
CA PRO A 211 3.82 -1.62 11.81
C PRO A 211 3.50 -0.12 11.65
N VAL A 212 2.49 0.21 10.84
CA VAL A 212 2.10 1.56 10.45
C VAL A 212 0.65 1.86 10.85
N VAL A 213 0.30 3.15 10.86
CA VAL A 213 -1.04 3.66 11.13
C VAL A 213 -1.54 4.37 9.89
N LEU A 214 -2.75 4.07 9.43
CA LEU A 214 -3.37 4.76 8.29
C LEU A 214 -3.50 6.24 8.60
N SER A 215 -2.68 7.04 7.92
CA SER A 215 -2.55 8.47 8.22
C SER A 215 -2.00 9.27 7.06
N TYR A 216 -2.23 10.58 7.08
CA TYR A 216 -1.56 11.57 6.24
C TYR A 216 -0.83 12.58 7.09
N ALA A 217 0.12 13.29 6.48
CA ALA A 217 0.74 14.42 7.14
C ALA A 217 0.91 15.63 6.21
N VAL A 218 0.74 16.81 6.80
CA VAL A 218 1.16 18.08 6.19
C VAL A 218 2.10 18.78 7.16
N VAL A 219 3.33 19.04 6.73
CA VAL A 219 4.32 19.77 7.52
C VAL A 219 4.43 21.18 7.00
N GLU A 220 4.19 22.16 7.86
CA GLU A 220 4.39 23.58 7.60
C GLU A 220 5.68 24.06 8.30
N MET A 221 6.05 25.31 8.05
CA MET A 221 7.27 25.90 8.62
C MET A 221 7.26 25.98 10.15
N GLU A 222 6.10 26.19 10.77
CA GLU A 222 5.98 26.39 12.22
C GLU A 222 5.24 25.25 12.94
N LYS A 223 4.34 24.53 12.24
CA LYS A 223 3.57 23.42 12.80
C LYS A 223 3.54 22.21 11.88
N ALA A 224 3.02 21.09 12.37
CA ALA A 224 2.76 19.90 11.57
C ALA A 224 1.35 19.40 11.84
N HIS A 225 0.77 18.73 10.85
CA HIS A 225 -0.58 18.20 10.88
C HIS A 225 -0.53 16.70 10.65
N LEU A 226 -1.13 15.92 11.55
CA LEU A 226 -1.30 14.48 11.42
C LEU A 226 -2.79 14.16 11.27
N PHE A 227 -3.17 13.60 10.12
CA PHE A 227 -4.54 13.18 9.84
C PHE A 227 -4.65 11.68 10.08
N VAL A 228 -5.38 11.27 11.09
CA VAL A 228 -5.44 9.89 11.55
C VAL A 228 -6.79 9.62 12.21
N ASN A 229 -7.25 8.37 12.21
CA ASN A 229 -8.47 8.05 12.92
C ASN A 229 -8.28 8.29 14.43
N PRO A 230 -9.06 9.17 15.08
CA PRO A 230 -8.87 9.50 16.49
C PRO A 230 -8.96 8.28 17.42
N VAL A 231 -9.67 7.23 17.04
CA VAL A 231 -9.79 6.01 17.86
C VAL A 231 -8.47 5.26 18.02
N CYS A 232 -7.52 5.46 17.10
CA CYS A 232 -6.19 4.87 17.17
C CYS A 232 -5.32 5.48 18.28
N LEU A 233 -5.65 6.69 18.76
CA LEU A 233 -4.77 7.48 19.62
C LEU A 233 -5.26 7.56 21.06
N ASN A 234 -4.41 7.10 21.99
CA ASN A 234 -4.60 7.30 23.43
C ASN A 234 -4.18 8.72 23.89
N GLU A 235 -4.42 9.05 25.16
CA GLU A 235 -4.09 10.37 25.74
C GLU A 235 -2.59 10.68 25.73
N GLU A 236 -1.74 9.66 25.94
CA GLU A 236 -0.29 9.79 25.94
C GLU A 236 0.23 10.23 24.57
N ILE A 237 -0.21 9.57 23.49
CA ILE A 237 0.16 9.92 22.12
C ILE A 237 -0.30 11.35 21.80
N ARG A 238 -1.53 11.72 22.18
CA ARG A 238 -2.05 13.07 21.94
C ARG A 238 -1.23 14.15 22.65
N ALA A 239 -0.86 13.90 23.91
CA ALA A 239 -0.03 14.80 24.69
C ALA A 239 1.38 14.94 24.08
N GLN A 240 1.99 13.83 23.66
CA GLN A 240 3.31 13.83 23.03
C GLN A 240 3.28 14.58 21.69
N MET A 241 2.31 14.29 20.81
CA MET A 241 2.15 15.00 19.52
C MET A 241 1.99 16.51 19.73
N ALA A 242 1.17 16.94 20.70
CA ALA A 242 1.00 18.35 21.01
C ALA A 242 2.31 18.99 21.52
N ALA A 243 3.07 18.30 22.36
CA ALA A 243 4.37 18.77 22.85
C ALA A 243 5.41 18.92 21.73
N ASP A 244 5.32 18.08 20.69
CA ASP A 244 6.18 18.14 19.50
C ASP A 244 5.68 19.15 18.43
N GLY A 245 4.59 19.89 18.70
CA GLY A 245 4.03 20.88 17.78
C GLY A 245 3.23 20.27 16.62
N VAL A 246 2.61 19.11 16.85
CA VAL A 246 1.80 18.36 15.89
C VAL A 246 0.32 18.48 16.25
N GLU A 247 -0.46 19.06 15.34
CA GLU A 247 -1.92 19.13 15.42
C GLU A 247 -2.54 17.85 14.86
N ILE A 248 -3.48 17.25 15.58
CA ILE A 248 -4.18 16.03 15.16
C ILE A 248 -5.52 16.40 14.52
N HIS A 249 -5.79 15.79 13.37
CA HIS A 249 -7.01 15.94 12.57
C HIS A 249 -7.60 14.55 12.28
N GLY A 250 -8.89 14.48 12.00
CA GLY A 250 -9.54 13.27 11.50
C GLY A 250 -8.96 12.84 10.14
N TYR A 251 -8.89 11.53 9.90
CA TYR A 251 -8.33 10.96 8.67
C TYR A 251 -8.96 11.53 7.38
N ASP A 252 -10.30 11.68 7.37
CA ASP A 252 -11.06 12.19 6.22
C ASP A 252 -10.94 13.73 6.02
N GLU A 253 -10.29 14.44 6.95
CA GLU A 253 -10.11 15.89 6.87
C GLU A 253 -8.93 16.30 5.97
N MET A 254 -8.11 15.35 5.51
CA MET A 254 -6.95 15.61 4.66
C MET A 254 -7.32 16.34 3.36
N ILE A 255 -8.32 15.86 2.62
CA ILE A 255 -8.73 16.48 1.34
C ILE A 255 -9.32 17.88 1.56
N PRO A 256 -10.28 18.09 2.49
CA PRO A 256 -10.73 19.43 2.85
C PRO A 256 -9.60 20.38 3.26
N PHE A 257 -8.63 19.90 4.05
CA PHE A 257 -7.49 20.70 4.50
C PHE A 257 -6.65 21.17 3.31
N VAL A 258 -6.27 20.26 2.40
CA VAL A 258 -5.47 20.60 1.21
C VAL A 258 -6.22 21.59 0.30
N LYS A 259 -7.54 21.43 0.14
CA LYS A 259 -8.37 22.37 -0.65
C LYS A 259 -8.43 23.77 -0.03
N ALA A 260 -8.26 23.89 1.28
CA ALA A 260 -8.30 25.14 2.02
C ALA A 260 -6.92 25.82 2.15
N MET A 261 -5.83 25.16 1.76
CA MET A 261 -4.49 25.76 1.73
C MET A 261 -4.47 27.00 0.83
N ALA A 262 -3.75 28.03 1.24
CA ALA A 262 -3.70 29.29 0.50
C ALA A 262 -3.02 29.11 -0.86
N ALA A 263 -3.46 29.88 -1.86
CA ALA A 263 -2.95 29.77 -3.24
C ALA A 263 -1.49 30.24 -3.41
N ASP A 264 -0.94 30.96 -2.43
CA ASP A 264 0.45 31.39 -2.39
C ASP A 264 1.38 30.39 -1.67
N GLU A 265 0.84 29.30 -1.10
CA GLU A 265 1.64 28.20 -0.57
C GLU A 265 2.48 27.53 -1.67
N VAL A 266 3.71 27.17 -1.33
CA VAL A 266 4.62 26.40 -2.17
C VAL A 266 4.76 25.00 -1.57
N VAL A 267 4.05 24.04 -2.18
CA VAL A 267 3.85 22.70 -1.66
C VAL A 267 4.89 21.73 -2.24
N LEU A 268 5.76 21.20 -1.38
CA LEU A 268 6.62 20.07 -1.70
C LEU A 268 5.77 18.79 -1.74
N MET A 269 5.86 18.04 -2.82
CA MET A 269 5.20 16.74 -2.93
C MET A 269 5.95 15.78 -3.87
N ASP A 270 5.80 14.48 -3.64
CA ASP A 270 6.33 13.45 -4.52
C ASP A 270 5.19 12.88 -5.40
N PRO A 271 5.19 13.13 -6.72
CA PRO A 271 4.11 12.68 -7.60
C PRO A 271 4.04 11.16 -7.75
N GLN A 272 5.10 10.44 -7.37
CA GLN A 272 5.11 8.97 -7.38
C GLN A 272 4.43 8.38 -6.14
N LYS A 273 4.08 9.19 -5.14
CA LYS A 273 3.55 8.74 -3.84
C LYS A 273 2.24 9.42 -3.45
N VAL A 274 2.11 10.71 -3.73
CA VAL A 274 0.88 11.46 -3.46
C VAL A 274 -0.20 10.99 -4.43
N ASN A 275 -1.39 10.69 -3.90
CA ASN A 275 -2.51 10.28 -4.73
C ASN A 275 -3.10 11.45 -5.54
N TYR A 276 -3.81 11.11 -6.61
CA TYR A 276 -4.33 12.06 -7.59
C TYR A 276 -5.40 12.99 -7.01
N GLU A 277 -6.22 12.53 -6.06
CA GLU A 277 -7.22 13.40 -5.40
C GLU A 277 -6.54 14.52 -4.60
N ILE A 278 -5.47 14.21 -3.85
CA ILE A 278 -4.67 15.24 -3.17
C ILE A 278 -4.01 16.17 -4.20
N ASP A 279 -3.37 15.62 -5.22
CA ASP A 279 -2.69 16.41 -6.26
C ASP A 279 -3.63 17.42 -6.93
N SER A 280 -4.80 16.96 -7.35
CA SER A 280 -5.82 17.81 -8.00
C SER A 280 -6.44 18.84 -7.04
N SER A 281 -6.31 18.64 -5.73
CA SER A 281 -6.83 19.55 -4.70
C SER A 281 -5.90 20.70 -4.33
N ILE A 282 -4.60 20.60 -4.64
CA ILE A 282 -3.61 21.63 -4.32
C ILE A 282 -3.81 22.86 -5.22
N GLN A 283 -4.12 24.00 -4.60
CA GLN A 283 -4.25 25.29 -5.28
C GLN A 283 -2.92 26.04 -5.44
N GLY A 284 -2.00 25.82 -4.50
CA GLY A 284 -0.68 26.46 -4.46
C GLY A 284 0.30 25.96 -5.53
N ARG A 285 1.49 26.55 -5.55
CA ARG A 285 2.56 26.12 -6.44
C ARG A 285 3.12 24.77 -5.97
N LYS A 286 3.17 23.79 -6.87
CA LYS A 286 3.77 22.48 -6.60
C LYS A 286 5.28 22.50 -6.86
N VAL A 287 6.05 21.96 -5.93
CA VAL A 287 7.47 21.62 -6.10
C VAL A 287 7.59 20.11 -6.05
N GLU A 288 7.84 19.50 -7.20
CA GLU A 288 7.82 18.05 -7.36
C GLU A 288 9.21 17.46 -7.16
N LYS A 289 9.40 16.76 -6.04
CA LYS A 289 10.65 16.07 -5.69
C LYS A 289 10.35 14.85 -4.83
N ALA A 290 11.29 13.91 -4.80
CA ALA A 290 11.25 12.79 -3.87
C ALA A 290 11.11 13.28 -2.42
N ASN A 291 10.30 12.57 -1.63
CA ASN A 291 10.08 12.89 -0.22
C ASN A 291 11.43 12.88 0.56
N PRO A 292 11.85 13.99 1.19
CA PRO A 292 13.10 14.05 1.94
C PRO A 292 13.22 13.02 3.06
N THR A 293 12.11 12.59 3.68
CA THR A 293 12.14 11.60 4.77
C THR A 293 12.58 10.22 4.26
N GLN A 294 12.35 9.87 2.99
CA GLN A 294 12.77 8.59 2.41
C GLN A 294 14.29 8.42 2.48
N LEU A 295 15.04 9.43 2.05
CA LEU A 295 16.50 9.38 2.12
C LEU A 295 16.99 9.48 3.57
N ALA A 296 16.35 10.31 4.40
CA ALA A 296 16.72 10.46 5.79
C ALA A 296 16.59 9.13 6.57
N LYS A 297 15.48 8.40 6.39
CA LYS A 297 15.26 7.10 7.02
C LYS A 297 15.99 5.95 6.35
N ALA A 298 16.46 6.13 5.10
CA ALA A 298 17.31 5.14 4.44
C ALA A 298 18.67 5.01 5.15
N ILE A 299 19.22 6.13 5.65
CA ILE A 299 20.50 6.20 6.36
C ILE A 299 20.26 6.08 7.87
N LYS A 300 20.40 4.85 8.39
CA LYS A 300 20.12 4.55 9.80
C LYS A 300 21.14 5.24 10.71
N ASN A 301 20.67 5.86 11.77
CA ASN A 301 21.54 6.43 12.79
C ASN A 301 22.17 5.32 13.67
N PRO A 302 23.20 5.62 14.47
CA PRO A 302 23.88 4.60 15.28
C PRO A 302 22.95 3.82 16.24
N VAL A 303 21.91 4.44 16.78
CA VAL A 303 20.94 3.79 17.67
C VAL A 303 20.04 2.83 16.88
N GLU A 304 19.52 3.26 15.72
CA GLU A 304 18.75 2.38 14.83
C GLU A 304 19.59 1.19 14.37
N LEU A 305 20.85 1.41 13.96
CA LEU A 305 21.77 0.34 13.54
C LEU A 305 22.01 -0.68 14.65
N GLU A 306 22.20 -0.22 15.89
CA GLU A 306 22.43 -1.11 17.01
C GLU A 306 21.19 -1.94 17.34
N ASN A 307 20.00 -1.33 17.33
CA ASN A 307 18.75 -2.05 17.50
C ASN A 307 18.50 -3.07 16.38
N ILE A 308 18.87 -2.74 15.13
CA ILE A 308 18.81 -3.69 14.00
C ILE A 308 19.72 -4.90 14.24
N ARG A 309 20.96 -4.70 14.71
CA ARG A 309 21.87 -5.81 15.05
C ARG A 309 21.27 -6.70 16.14
N ASN A 310 20.74 -6.08 17.20
CA ASN A 310 20.12 -6.81 18.30
C ASN A 310 18.90 -7.62 17.84
N ALA A 311 18.05 -7.05 16.97
CA ALA A 311 16.93 -7.77 16.36
C ALA A 311 17.41 -8.97 15.52
N HIS A 312 18.47 -8.81 14.73
CA HIS A 312 19.02 -9.91 13.92
C HIS A 312 19.67 -11.02 14.76
N ILE A 313 20.29 -10.67 15.89
CA ILE A 313 20.81 -11.68 16.84
C ILE A 313 19.65 -12.52 17.40
N LYS A 314 18.57 -11.87 17.84
CA LYS A 314 17.36 -12.53 18.34
C LYS A 314 16.71 -13.43 17.26
N ASP A 315 16.57 -12.94 16.04
CA ASP A 315 16.05 -13.75 14.92
C ASP A 315 16.98 -14.92 14.59
N GLY A 316 18.30 -14.72 14.64
CA GLY A 316 19.29 -15.78 14.47
C GLY A 316 19.16 -16.92 15.49
N VAL A 317 18.81 -16.61 16.74
CA VAL A 317 18.50 -17.62 17.76
C VAL A 317 17.25 -18.42 17.38
N ALA A 318 16.16 -17.73 17.01
CA ALA A 318 14.92 -18.37 16.60
C ALA A 318 15.12 -19.29 15.37
N PHE A 319 15.82 -18.79 14.36
CA PHE A 319 16.09 -19.53 13.13
C PHE A 319 17.03 -20.72 13.35
N THR A 320 18.04 -20.59 14.23
CA THR A 320 18.92 -21.71 14.60
C THR A 320 18.12 -22.84 15.27
N LYS A 321 17.20 -22.51 16.19
CA LYS A 321 16.29 -23.49 16.81
C LYS A 321 15.42 -24.18 15.75
N PHE A 322 14.84 -23.42 14.83
CA PHE A 322 14.05 -23.95 13.72
C PHE A 322 14.86 -24.92 12.85
N MET A 323 16.07 -24.53 12.43
CA MET A 323 16.93 -25.38 11.59
C MET A 323 17.32 -26.68 12.30
N TYR A 324 17.61 -26.62 13.61
CA TYR A 324 17.87 -27.82 14.40
C TYR A 324 16.64 -28.74 14.47
N TRP A 325 15.46 -28.17 14.78
CA TRP A 325 14.21 -28.91 14.84
C TRP A 325 13.87 -29.57 13.50
N LEU A 326 13.92 -28.82 12.40
CA LEU A 326 13.64 -29.32 11.05
C LEU A 326 14.55 -30.50 10.71
N LYS A 327 15.88 -30.33 10.81
CA LYS A 327 16.86 -31.37 10.43
C LYS A 327 16.79 -32.63 11.29
N THR A 328 16.40 -32.51 12.56
CA THR A 328 16.35 -33.66 13.46
C THR A 328 15.03 -34.43 13.39
N ASN A 329 13.96 -33.82 12.85
CA ASN A 329 12.61 -34.37 12.88
C ASN A 329 11.98 -34.64 11.50
N VAL A 330 12.44 -34.01 10.43
CA VAL A 330 11.92 -34.26 9.06
C VAL A 330 12.02 -35.76 8.72
N GLY A 331 10.94 -36.33 8.17
CA GLY A 331 10.80 -37.78 7.91
C GLY A 331 10.63 -38.67 9.15
N LYS A 332 10.66 -38.11 10.38
CA LYS A 332 10.41 -38.85 11.63
C LYS A 332 9.08 -38.51 12.27
N ILE A 333 8.60 -37.28 12.07
CA ILE A 333 7.29 -36.81 12.53
C ILE A 333 6.53 -36.20 11.34
N PRO A 334 5.18 -36.15 11.39
CA PRO A 334 4.40 -35.42 10.39
C PRO A 334 4.84 -33.96 10.33
N MET A 335 5.18 -33.50 9.13
CA MET A 335 5.63 -32.14 8.89
C MET A 335 5.17 -31.69 7.51
N THR A 336 4.59 -30.51 7.46
CA THR A 336 4.08 -29.85 6.26
C THR A 336 4.62 -28.42 6.14
N GLU A 337 4.47 -27.81 4.97
CA GLU A 337 4.90 -26.44 4.71
C GLU A 337 4.34 -25.46 5.75
N ILE A 338 3.04 -25.56 6.03
CA ILE A 338 2.34 -24.76 7.05
C ILE A 338 2.94 -25.03 8.44
N SER A 339 3.08 -26.30 8.85
CA SER A 339 3.60 -26.62 10.19
C SER A 339 5.04 -26.15 10.42
N ALA A 340 5.86 -26.13 9.37
CA ALA A 340 7.24 -25.63 9.43
C ALA A 340 7.27 -24.10 9.58
N SER A 341 6.41 -23.40 8.83
CA SER A 341 6.19 -21.96 8.96
C SER A 341 5.72 -21.59 10.38
N ASP A 342 4.71 -22.29 10.88
CA ASP A 342 4.16 -22.06 12.22
C ASP A 342 5.18 -22.31 13.32
N TYR A 343 6.01 -23.36 13.17
CA TYR A 343 7.08 -23.61 14.12
C TYR A 343 8.09 -22.47 14.15
N LEU A 344 8.53 -21.97 12.99
CA LEU A 344 9.46 -20.85 12.91
C LEU A 344 8.85 -19.59 13.54
N LEU A 345 7.59 -19.29 13.23
CA LEU A 345 6.85 -18.17 13.82
C LEU A 345 6.82 -18.28 15.35
N ALA A 346 6.51 -19.46 15.90
CA ALA A 346 6.50 -19.68 17.34
C ALA A 346 7.88 -19.44 17.98
N ARG A 347 8.99 -19.79 17.30
CA ARG A 347 10.35 -19.49 17.80
C ARG A 347 10.68 -18.00 17.77
N ARG A 348 10.17 -17.27 16.78
CA ARG A 348 10.30 -15.80 16.69
C ARG A 348 9.47 -15.11 17.78
N ALA A 349 8.25 -15.58 18.03
CA ALA A 349 7.36 -15.05 19.06
C ALA A 349 7.91 -15.22 20.49
N GLU A 350 8.81 -16.18 20.71
CA GLU A 350 9.54 -16.32 21.99
C GLU A 350 10.58 -15.20 22.22
N GLN A 351 10.98 -14.46 21.19
CA GLN A 351 11.99 -13.42 21.32
C GLN A 351 11.40 -12.15 21.93
N GLU A 352 12.08 -11.59 22.93
CA GLU A 352 11.70 -10.33 23.55
C GLU A 352 11.63 -9.20 22.51
N GLY A 353 10.51 -8.48 22.47
CA GLY A 353 10.26 -7.39 21.52
C GLY A 353 9.76 -7.84 20.16
N PHE A 354 9.40 -9.13 19.99
CA PHE A 354 8.65 -9.58 18.83
C PHE A 354 7.28 -8.88 18.78
N ILE A 355 6.90 -8.41 17.58
CA ILE A 355 5.61 -7.78 17.30
C ILE A 355 4.81 -8.73 16.41
N GLU A 356 5.26 -8.87 15.16
CA GLU A 356 4.66 -9.73 14.14
C GLU A 356 5.72 -10.11 13.08
N PRO A 357 5.42 -11.03 12.14
CA PRO A 357 6.26 -11.26 10.97
C PRO A 357 6.37 -10.01 10.09
N SER A 358 7.50 -9.80 9.43
CA SER A 358 7.66 -8.69 8.47
C SER A 358 7.14 -9.01 7.06
N PHE A 359 6.69 -10.25 6.82
CA PHE A 359 5.95 -10.72 5.65
C PHE A 359 5.41 -12.14 5.93
N GLU A 360 4.43 -12.60 5.16
CA GLU A 360 3.97 -13.99 5.21
C GLU A 360 5.12 -14.95 4.88
N THR A 361 5.37 -15.93 5.75
CA THR A 361 6.52 -16.83 5.58
C THR A 361 6.32 -17.72 4.36
N ILE A 362 7.29 -17.66 3.43
CA ILE A 362 7.36 -18.57 2.29
C ILE A 362 7.98 -19.88 2.76
N SER A 363 7.13 -20.89 2.96
CA SER A 363 7.53 -22.26 3.26
C SER A 363 7.11 -23.13 2.08
N ALA A 364 8.08 -23.57 1.28
CA ALA A 364 7.82 -24.19 -0.01
C ALA A 364 8.68 -25.44 -0.21
N TYR A 365 8.08 -26.53 -0.66
CA TYR A 365 8.72 -27.83 -0.87
C TYR A 365 8.59 -28.30 -2.32
N LYS A 366 9.68 -28.82 -2.89
CA LYS A 366 9.77 -29.33 -4.27
C LYS A 366 9.17 -28.35 -5.29
N ALA A 367 8.12 -28.75 -6.01
CA ALA A 367 7.52 -27.95 -7.08
C ALA A 367 6.99 -26.60 -6.58
N ASN A 368 6.57 -26.52 -5.31
CA ASN A 368 6.11 -25.27 -4.73
C ASN A 368 7.23 -24.22 -4.62
N ALA A 369 8.48 -24.66 -4.44
CA ALA A 369 9.64 -23.76 -4.35
C ALA A 369 10.01 -23.09 -5.69
N ALA A 370 9.43 -23.52 -6.81
CA ALA A 370 9.58 -22.85 -8.10
C ALA A 370 8.74 -21.56 -8.22
N MET A 371 7.79 -21.34 -7.32
CA MET A 371 6.91 -20.17 -7.30
C MET A 371 7.46 -19.11 -6.34
N MET A 372 7.85 -17.94 -6.86
CA MET A 372 8.56 -16.92 -6.09
C MET A 372 7.76 -16.38 -4.89
N HIS A 373 6.44 -16.25 -5.02
CA HIS A 373 5.54 -15.70 -4.00
C HIS A 373 4.52 -16.77 -3.54
N TYR A 374 4.98 -18.01 -3.36
CA TYR A 374 4.14 -19.09 -2.86
C TYR A 374 3.72 -18.84 -1.41
N SER A 375 2.45 -19.07 -1.12
CA SER A 375 1.90 -19.15 0.23
C SER A 375 1.07 -20.43 0.30
N ALA A 376 1.42 -21.30 1.24
CA ALA A 376 0.77 -22.60 1.38
C ALA A 376 -0.67 -22.43 1.88
N THR A 377 -1.60 -23.10 1.21
CA THR A 377 -3.00 -23.25 1.64
C THR A 377 -3.26 -24.68 2.07
N GLU A 378 -4.36 -24.95 2.77
CA GLU A 378 -4.74 -26.32 3.12
C GLU A 378 -4.77 -27.27 1.91
N GLU A 379 -5.14 -26.76 0.72
CA GLU A 379 -5.17 -27.54 -0.52
C GLU A 379 -3.78 -27.74 -1.16
N SER A 380 -2.82 -26.85 -0.91
CA SER A 380 -1.48 -26.87 -1.53
C SER A 380 -0.36 -27.30 -0.59
N ASN A 381 -0.67 -27.45 0.71
CA ASN A 381 0.24 -27.76 1.80
C ASN A 381 0.97 -29.11 1.59
N ALA A 382 2.20 -29.05 1.09
CA ALA A 382 2.99 -30.24 0.84
C ALA A 382 3.55 -30.82 2.15
N VAL A 383 3.63 -32.15 2.21
CA VAL A 383 4.35 -32.88 3.26
C VAL A 383 5.86 -32.78 3.00
N LEU A 384 6.63 -32.43 4.02
CA LEU A 384 8.09 -32.33 3.95
C LEU A 384 8.71 -33.70 4.17
N GLU A 385 9.59 -34.07 3.27
CA GLU A 385 10.41 -35.29 3.32
C GLU A 385 11.90 -34.93 3.38
N PRO A 386 12.78 -35.82 3.89
CA PRO A 386 14.22 -35.62 3.93
C PRO A 386 14.88 -35.77 2.54
N GLU A 387 14.30 -35.13 1.53
CA GLU A 387 14.71 -35.20 0.12
C GLU A 387 14.67 -33.79 -0.48
N GLY A 388 15.73 -33.39 -1.19
CA GLY A 388 15.86 -32.06 -1.80
C GLY A 388 17.20 -31.42 -1.51
#